data_AF-A0A553AJV3-F1
#
_entry.id   AF-A0A553AJV3-F1
#
_cell.length_a   1.000
_cell.length_b   1.000
_cell.length_c   1.000
_cell.angle_alpha   90.00
_cell.angle_beta   90.00
_cell.angle_gamma   90.00
#
_symmetry.space_group_name_H-M   'P 1'
#
loop_
_entity.id
_entity.type
_entity.pdbx_description
1 polymer ?
#
loop_
_entity_poly.entity_id
_entity_poly.type
_entity_poly.pdbx_seq_one_letter_code
_entity_poly.pdbx_strand_id
1 'polypeptide(L)'
;MQIDEPYQKIMLDFETKLLLENEYISDRLTFLIDNDGKTENDFIASKIESINFQIKERQRKFNLPDNEFYQEFRNEQEEIFINNGDEAENIKEFFENRNSYHKVYYHRDNYIDLELIFYKIKLNGLPKIEVSKPTVKQSFEIGLLFAKGEVYSKLDPKKGFRYYHLTKEFENPTQLSKHLKLSRQYINDSMKESESHHNIYKNIKQMKEIVNYCEENKIDICESFKSKYLSIVDKQS
;
A
#
# COMPACT_ATOMS: atom_id res chain seq x y z
N MET A 1 -1.36 -22.01 26.94
CA MET A 1 -2.77 -22.23 26.56
C MET A 1 -3.01 -21.33 25.35
N GLN A 2 -3.13 -21.91 24.16
CA GLN A 2 -3.45 -21.15 22.94
C GLN A 2 -4.94 -20.83 23.02
N ILE A 3 -5.28 -19.56 23.26
CA ILE A 3 -6.67 -19.11 23.18
C ILE A 3 -6.91 -18.79 21.71
N ASP A 4 -7.28 -19.82 20.95
CA ASP A 4 -8.05 -19.62 19.74
C ASP A 4 -9.47 -19.26 20.17
N GLU A 5 -9.82 -17.97 20.03
CA GLU A 5 -11.22 -17.56 19.99
C GLU A 5 -11.55 -16.95 18.64
N PRO A 6 -12.77 -17.22 18.13
CA PRO A 6 -13.14 -16.95 16.76
C PRO A 6 -13.27 -15.44 16.56
N TYR A 7 -12.66 -14.92 15.50
CA TYR A 7 -13.01 -13.60 14.97
C TYR A 7 -14.50 -13.64 14.58
N GLN A 8 -15.39 -13.29 15.50
CA GLN A 8 -16.75 -12.89 15.15
C GLN A 8 -16.62 -11.72 14.19
N LYS A 9 -17.31 -11.80 13.05
CA LYS A 9 -17.35 -10.76 12.05
C LYS A 9 -18.06 -9.54 12.65
N ILE A 10 -17.29 -8.63 13.24
CA ILE A 10 -17.80 -7.36 13.77
C ILE A 10 -18.45 -6.62 12.60
N MET A 11 -19.74 -6.33 12.71
CA MET A 11 -20.47 -5.51 11.74
C MET A 11 -20.54 -4.07 12.24
N LEU A 12 -20.21 -3.13 11.37
CA LEU A 12 -20.45 -1.69 11.58
C LEU A 12 -21.96 -1.47 11.69
N ASP A 13 -22.43 -1.04 12.86
CA ASP A 13 -23.79 -0.54 13.01
C ASP A 13 -23.98 0.79 12.26
N PHE A 14 -25.24 1.21 12.12
CA PHE A 14 -25.58 2.40 11.33
C PHE A 14 -25.03 3.70 11.91
N GLU A 15 -25.06 3.87 13.24
CA GLU A 15 -24.65 5.11 13.91
C GLU A 15 -23.13 5.25 13.83
N THR A 16 -22.39 4.20 14.14
CA THR A 16 -20.93 4.18 14.02
C THR A 16 -20.47 4.43 12.59
N LYS A 17 -21.16 3.83 11.61
CA LYS A 17 -20.86 4.07 10.19
C LYS A 17 -21.08 5.53 9.79
N LEU A 18 -22.14 6.17 10.27
CA LEU A 18 -22.43 7.57 9.96
C LEU A 18 -21.37 8.50 10.56
N LEU A 19 -20.94 8.24 11.79
CA LEU A 19 -19.85 8.98 12.45
C LEU A 19 -18.55 8.87 11.64
N LEU A 20 -18.12 7.65 11.32
CA LEU A 20 -16.91 7.39 10.54
C LEU A 20 -16.96 8.02 9.13
N GLU A 21 -18.13 8.10 8.52
CA GLU A 21 -18.31 8.75 7.22
C GLU A 21 -18.07 10.27 7.32
N ASN A 22 -18.56 10.92 8.37
CA ASN A 22 -18.37 12.35 8.58
C ASN A 22 -16.89 12.67 8.85
N GLU A 23 -16.24 11.89 9.72
CA GLU A 23 -14.80 12.02 10.00
C GLU A 23 -13.98 11.80 8.73
N TYR A 24 -14.30 10.76 7.96
CA TYR A 24 -13.65 10.48 6.68
C TYR A 24 -13.71 11.67 5.72
N ILE A 25 -14.87 12.29 5.54
CA ILE A 25 -15.03 13.42 4.62
C ILE A 25 -14.18 14.60 5.06
N SER A 26 -14.21 14.95 6.35
CA SER A 26 -13.47 16.08 6.89
C SER A 26 -11.96 15.86 6.82
N ASP A 27 -11.49 14.71 7.28
CA ASP A 27 -10.06 14.38 7.32
C ASP A 27 -9.48 14.23 5.91
N ARG A 28 -10.23 13.63 4.98
CA ARG A 28 -9.80 13.50 3.59
C ARG A 28 -9.60 14.86 2.94
N LEU A 29 -10.54 15.78 3.13
CA LEU A 29 -10.44 17.12 2.56
C LEU A 29 -9.21 17.85 3.09
N THR A 30 -9.01 17.82 4.41
CA THR A 30 -7.85 18.42 5.07
C THR A 30 -6.55 17.83 4.53
N PHE A 31 -6.44 16.50 4.49
CA PHE A 31 -5.27 15.82 3.97
C PHE A 31 -4.93 16.21 2.53
N LEU A 32 -5.93 16.29 1.65
CA LEU A 32 -5.72 16.63 0.24
C LEU A 32 -5.33 18.10 0.04
N ILE A 33 -5.80 19.00 0.90
CA ILE A 33 -5.38 20.41 0.91
C ILE A 33 -3.92 20.52 1.36
N ASP A 34 -3.55 19.80 2.42
CA ASP A 34 -2.22 19.90 3.03
C ASP A 34 -1.14 19.15 2.24
N ASN A 35 -1.53 18.22 1.35
CA ASN A 35 -0.61 17.35 0.64
C ASN A 35 -0.86 17.37 -0.87
N ASP A 36 -0.37 18.43 -1.53
CA ASP A 36 -0.50 18.59 -2.98
C ASP A 36 0.06 17.37 -3.75
N GLY A 37 -0.65 16.96 -4.80
CA GLY A 37 -0.34 15.77 -5.61
C GLY A 37 -0.65 14.42 -4.95
N LYS A 38 -1.09 14.36 -3.69
CA LYS A 38 -1.58 13.12 -3.07
C LYS A 38 -3.02 12.82 -3.47
N THR A 39 -3.39 11.54 -3.33
CA THR A 39 -4.69 11.03 -3.73
C THR A 39 -5.48 10.51 -2.54
N GLU A 40 -6.78 10.29 -2.73
CA GLU A 40 -7.65 9.64 -1.75
C GLU A 40 -7.12 8.24 -1.34
N ASN A 41 -6.47 7.53 -2.26
CA ASN A 41 -5.80 6.27 -1.94
C ASN A 41 -4.62 6.47 -0.97
N ASP A 42 -3.83 7.53 -1.15
CA ASP A 42 -2.72 7.86 -0.24
C ASP A 42 -3.23 8.23 1.16
N PHE A 43 -4.35 8.96 1.22
CA PHE A 43 -5.05 9.26 2.47
C PHE A 43 -5.55 8.00 3.19
N ILE A 44 -6.27 7.12 2.49
CA ILE A 44 -6.79 5.89 3.09
C ILE A 44 -5.63 4.99 3.56
N ALA A 45 -4.56 4.89 2.76
CA ALA A 45 -3.39 4.10 3.12
C ALA A 45 -2.70 4.63 4.39
N SER A 46 -2.54 5.95 4.53
CA SER A 46 -1.93 6.56 5.71
C SER A 46 -2.79 6.37 6.97
N LYS A 47 -4.11 6.49 6.86
CA LYS A 47 -5.05 6.20 7.95
C LYS A 47 -4.95 4.74 8.39
N ILE A 48 -4.95 3.79 7.46
CA ILE A 48 -4.77 2.37 7.77
C ILE A 48 -3.43 2.12 8.48
N GLU A 49 -2.34 2.75 8.04
CA GLU A 49 -1.04 2.62 8.69
C GLU A 49 -1.06 3.12 10.13
N SER A 50 -1.60 4.32 10.36
CA SER A 50 -1.76 4.91 11.69
C SER A 50 -2.59 4.02 12.62
N ILE A 51 -3.73 3.51 12.14
CA ILE A 51 -4.61 2.63 12.92
C ILE A 51 -3.91 1.32 13.28
N ASN A 52 -3.20 0.70 12.33
CA ASN A 52 -2.44 -0.52 12.62
C ASN A 52 -1.32 -0.29 13.64
N PHE A 53 -0.68 0.88 13.61
CA PHE A 53 0.30 1.25 14.62
C PHE A 53 -0.35 1.34 16.01
N GLN A 54 -1.51 1.99 16.13
CA GLN A 54 -2.25 2.09 17.39
C GLN A 54 -2.68 0.72 17.91
N ILE A 55 -3.16 -0.18 17.04
CA ILE A 55 -3.49 -1.56 17.41
C ILE A 55 -2.26 -2.30 17.95
N LYS A 56 -1.11 -2.18 17.28
CA LYS A 56 0.15 -2.79 17.75
C LYS A 56 0.58 -2.25 19.10
N GLU A 57 0.51 -0.94 19.32
CA GLU A 57 0.86 -0.33 20.61
C GLU A 57 -0.07 -0.80 21.73
N ARG A 58 -1.37 -0.93 21.47
CA ARG A 58 -2.32 -1.51 22.43
C ARG A 58 -1.97 -2.95 22.78
N GLN A 59 -1.66 -3.76 21.77
CA GLN A 59 -1.23 -5.15 21.98
C GLN A 59 0.09 -5.21 22.76
N ARG A 60 1.05 -4.33 22.48
CA ARG A 60 2.31 -4.23 23.24
C ARG A 60 2.01 -3.93 24.71
N LYS A 61 1.22 -2.89 24.99
CA LYS A 61 0.85 -2.47 26.36
C LYS A 61 0.12 -3.55 27.12
N PHE A 62 -0.81 -4.25 26.47
CA PHE A 62 -1.52 -5.36 27.08
C PHE A 62 -0.58 -6.51 27.51
N ASN A 63 0.53 -6.69 26.79
CA ASN A 63 1.53 -7.72 27.08
C ASN A 63 2.64 -7.24 28.02
N LEU A 64 2.59 -6.00 28.51
CA LEU A 64 3.57 -5.51 29.47
C LEU A 64 3.37 -6.18 30.84
N PRO A 65 4.46 -6.39 31.60
CA PRO A 65 4.38 -6.66 33.02
C PRO A 65 3.64 -5.53 33.74
N ASP A 66 2.90 -5.86 34.80
CA ASP A 66 2.04 -4.91 35.50
C ASP A 66 2.76 -3.64 35.99
N ASN A 67 4.00 -3.79 36.46
CA ASN A 67 4.83 -2.65 36.87
C ASN A 67 5.14 -1.71 35.69
N GLU A 68 5.46 -2.25 34.52
CA GLU A 68 5.78 -1.46 33.33
C GLU A 68 4.51 -0.82 32.75
N PHE A 69 3.42 -1.57 32.72
CA PHE A 69 2.12 -1.04 32.31
C PHE A 69 1.66 0.10 33.22
N TYR A 70 1.80 -0.04 34.55
CA TYR A 70 1.46 1.03 35.50
C TYR A 70 2.23 2.32 35.21
N GLN A 71 3.54 2.23 34.99
CA GLN A 71 4.37 3.40 34.69
C GLN A 71 3.97 4.08 33.38
N GLU A 72 3.73 3.30 32.32
CA GLU A 72 3.26 3.87 31.05
C GLU A 72 1.85 4.47 31.16
N PHE A 73 0.92 3.75 31.80
CA PHE A 73 -0.46 4.18 31.96
C PHE A 73 -0.57 5.46 32.80
N ARG A 74 0.20 5.55 33.89
CA ARG A 74 0.28 6.76 34.72
C ARG A 74 0.70 7.99 33.93
N ASN A 75 1.71 7.87 33.07
CA ASN A 75 2.20 8.98 32.26
C ASN A 75 1.17 9.42 31.20
N GLU A 76 0.34 8.48 30.71
CA GLU A 76 -0.64 8.74 29.66
C GLU A 76 -2.00 9.20 30.17
N GLN A 77 -2.34 8.84 31.39
CA GLN A 77 -3.63 9.10 32.03
C GLN A 77 -3.42 9.73 33.41
N GLU A 78 -2.57 10.75 33.47
CA GLU A 78 -2.21 11.45 34.72
C GLU A 78 -3.47 11.91 35.49
N GLU A 79 -4.51 12.33 34.75
CA GLU A 79 -5.81 12.77 35.29
C GLU A 79 -6.66 11.65 35.90
N ILE A 80 -6.32 10.36 35.74
CA ILE A 80 -7.06 9.27 36.39
C ILE A 80 -6.55 9.07 37.82
N PHE A 81 -5.28 9.39 38.09
CA PHE A 81 -4.66 9.24 39.41
C PHE A 81 -4.84 10.50 40.25
N ILE A 82 -6.09 10.87 40.52
CA ILE A 82 -6.47 12.01 41.38
C ILE A 82 -6.65 11.51 42.82
N ASN A 83 -5.62 10.96 43.45
CA ASN A 83 -5.66 10.64 44.88
C ASN A 83 -4.49 11.31 45.60
N ASN A 84 -4.66 12.61 45.89
CA ASN A 84 -3.98 13.41 46.92
C ASN A 84 -2.44 13.28 47.11
N GLY A 85 -1.71 12.67 46.17
CA GLY A 85 -0.24 12.59 46.16
C GLY A 85 0.38 11.37 46.86
N ASP A 86 -0.38 10.37 47.32
CA ASP A 86 0.22 9.13 47.87
C ASP A 86 0.38 8.07 46.78
N GLU A 87 1.61 7.96 46.27
CA GLU A 87 2.00 6.98 45.26
C GLU A 87 1.75 5.53 45.71
N ALA A 88 1.87 5.23 47.01
CA ALA A 88 1.67 3.87 47.51
C ALA A 88 0.19 3.43 47.42
N GLU A 89 -0.74 4.35 47.66
CA GLU A 89 -2.17 4.10 47.51
C GLU A 89 -2.56 3.96 46.02
N ASN A 90 -2.01 4.79 45.13
CA ASN A 90 -2.24 4.69 43.69
C ASN A 90 -1.75 3.36 43.12
N ILE A 91 -0.55 2.92 43.54
CA ILE A 91 -0.01 1.61 43.16
C ILE A 91 -0.95 0.51 43.63
N LYS A 92 -1.36 0.56 44.90
CA LYS A 92 -2.25 -0.46 45.48
C LYS A 92 -3.60 -0.52 44.76
N GLU A 93 -4.25 0.62 44.53
CA GLU A 93 -5.51 0.72 43.78
C GLU A 93 -5.37 0.14 42.36
N PHE A 94 -4.27 0.49 41.68
CA PHE A 94 -3.96 -0.01 40.35
C PHE A 94 -3.90 -1.53 40.32
N PHE A 95 -3.15 -2.15 41.25
CA PHE A 95 -3.02 -3.60 41.32
C PHE A 95 -4.33 -4.30 41.70
N GLU A 96 -5.13 -3.70 42.59
CA GLU A 96 -6.45 -4.22 42.98
C GLU A 96 -7.46 -4.16 41.82
N ASN A 97 -7.36 -3.15 40.95
CA ASN A 97 -8.28 -2.90 39.84
C ASN A 97 -7.64 -3.13 38.46
N ARG A 98 -6.54 -3.90 38.39
CA ARG A 98 -5.72 -4.13 37.19
C ARG A 98 -6.53 -4.38 35.91
N ASN A 99 -7.53 -5.25 36.01
CA ASN A 99 -8.35 -5.65 34.86
C ASN A 99 -9.23 -4.51 34.34
N SER A 100 -9.63 -3.56 35.21
CA SER A 100 -10.37 -2.37 34.83
C SER A 100 -9.50 -1.42 34.00
N TYR A 101 -8.25 -1.19 34.42
CA TYR A 101 -7.30 -0.35 33.67
C TYR A 101 -6.86 -1.00 32.35
N HIS A 102 -6.68 -2.33 32.34
CA HIS A 102 -6.41 -3.07 31.09
C HIS A 102 -7.61 -3.06 30.13
N LYS A 103 -8.84 -2.85 30.62
CA LYS A 103 -10.07 -2.88 29.81
C LYS A 103 -10.07 -1.82 28.71
N VAL A 104 -9.41 -0.68 28.95
CA VAL A 104 -9.20 0.39 27.95
C VAL A 104 -8.49 -0.13 26.69
N TYR A 105 -7.65 -1.15 26.86
CA TYR A 105 -6.85 -1.77 25.80
C TYR A 105 -7.45 -3.10 25.29
N TYR A 106 -8.52 -3.61 25.91
CA TYR A 106 -9.02 -4.98 25.72
C TYR A 106 -10.30 -5.11 24.86
N HIS A 107 -11.11 -4.06 24.70
CA HIS A 107 -12.42 -4.25 24.07
C HIS A 107 -12.33 -4.69 22.60
N ARG A 108 -12.98 -5.82 22.26
CA ARG A 108 -13.11 -6.35 20.89
C ARG A 108 -13.96 -5.47 19.97
N ASP A 109 -14.81 -4.62 20.52
CA ASP A 109 -15.65 -3.65 19.77
C ASP A 109 -15.07 -2.24 19.86
N ASN A 110 -13.74 -2.13 20.00
CA ASN A 110 -13.10 -0.83 20.13
C ASN A 110 -13.21 -0.10 18.78
N TYR A 111 -13.59 1.17 18.87
CA TYR A 111 -13.78 2.07 17.73
C TYR A 111 -12.67 1.96 16.67
N ILE A 112 -11.42 1.75 17.11
CA ILE A 112 -10.25 1.58 16.25
C ILE A 112 -10.36 0.37 15.29
N ASP A 113 -10.92 -0.75 15.75
CA ASP A 113 -11.09 -1.93 14.89
C ASP A 113 -12.20 -1.69 13.85
N LEU A 114 -13.28 -1.00 14.26
CA LEU A 114 -14.36 -0.56 13.37
C LEU A 114 -13.86 0.45 12.33
N GLU A 115 -13.02 1.39 12.75
CA GLU A 115 -12.36 2.36 11.89
C GLU A 115 -11.47 1.64 10.85
N LEU A 116 -10.67 0.66 11.27
CA LEU A 116 -9.86 -0.14 10.35
C LEU A 116 -10.71 -0.86 9.30
N ILE A 117 -11.82 -1.49 9.72
CA ILE A 117 -12.75 -2.16 8.81
C ILE A 117 -13.32 -1.14 7.82
N PHE A 118 -13.75 0.03 8.30
CA PHE A 118 -14.30 1.09 7.47
C PHE A 118 -13.30 1.56 6.40
N TYR A 119 -12.06 1.87 6.76
CA TYR A 119 -11.05 2.30 5.79
C TYR A 119 -10.68 1.20 4.81
N LYS A 120 -10.65 -0.07 5.22
CA LYS A 120 -10.49 -1.21 4.29
C LYS A 120 -11.64 -1.31 3.29
N ILE A 121 -12.88 -1.05 3.72
CA ILE A 121 -14.04 -1.00 2.82
C ILE A 121 -13.89 0.15 1.83
N LYS A 122 -13.51 1.35 2.28
CA LYS A 122 -13.26 2.51 1.42
C LYS A 122 -12.18 2.22 0.38
N LEU A 123 -11.05 1.65 0.81
CA LEU A 123 -9.95 1.26 -0.07
C LEU A 123 -10.42 0.30 -1.18
N ASN A 124 -11.19 -0.71 -0.81
CA ASN A 124 -11.71 -1.70 -1.76
C ASN A 124 -12.80 -1.13 -2.69
N GLY A 125 -13.52 -0.10 -2.23
CA GLY A 125 -14.57 0.59 -2.97
C GLY A 125 -14.04 1.69 -3.90
N LEU A 126 -12.76 2.06 -3.81
CA LEU A 126 -12.16 2.97 -4.77
C LEU A 126 -12.31 2.42 -6.19
N PRO A 127 -12.59 3.27 -7.20
CA PRO A 127 -12.65 2.84 -8.58
C PRO A 127 -11.33 2.17 -8.92
N LYS A 128 -11.38 0.85 -9.09
CA LYS A 128 -10.25 0.12 -9.67
C LYS A 128 -10.08 0.71 -11.05
N ILE A 129 -8.90 1.23 -11.34
CA ILE A 129 -8.56 1.64 -12.71
C ILE A 129 -8.87 0.41 -13.56
N GLU A 130 -9.91 0.51 -14.39
CA GLU A 130 -10.23 -0.55 -15.34
C GLU A 130 -8.99 -0.71 -16.21
N VAL A 131 -8.29 -1.82 -15.98
CA VAL A 131 -7.08 -2.16 -16.72
C VAL A 131 -7.55 -2.56 -18.11
N SER A 132 -7.67 -1.59 -19.01
CA SER A 132 -7.91 -1.89 -20.41
C SER A 132 -6.67 -2.60 -20.97
N LYS A 133 -6.90 -3.58 -21.84
CA LYS A 133 -5.81 -4.16 -22.64
C LYS A 133 -5.13 -3.01 -23.40
N PRO A 134 -3.79 -2.99 -23.49
CA PRO A 134 -3.10 -1.94 -24.21
C PRO A 134 -3.59 -1.88 -25.66
N THR A 135 -3.90 -0.66 -26.12
CA THR A 135 -4.14 -0.39 -27.54
C THR A 135 -2.84 -0.53 -28.33
N VAL A 136 -2.93 -0.70 -29.65
CA VAL A 136 -1.73 -0.81 -30.52
C VAL A 136 -0.82 0.41 -30.37
N LYS A 137 -1.40 1.62 -30.30
CA LYS A 137 -0.67 2.87 -30.09
C LYS A 137 0.07 2.88 -28.75
N GLN A 138 -0.62 2.52 -27.67
CA GLN A 138 0.00 2.43 -26.34
C GLN A 138 1.12 1.39 -26.30
N SER A 139 0.93 0.21 -26.90
CA SER A 139 1.99 -0.81 -26.98
C SER A 139 3.25 -0.28 -27.68
N PHE A 140 3.09 0.50 -28.75
CA PHE A 140 4.21 1.10 -29.48
C PHE A 140 4.94 2.16 -28.64
N GLU A 141 4.21 3.12 -28.06
CA GLU A 141 4.78 4.18 -27.22
C GLU A 141 5.60 3.61 -26.06
N ILE A 142 5.04 2.63 -25.34
CA ILE A 142 5.69 1.98 -24.21
C ILE A 142 6.89 1.15 -24.67
N GLY A 143 6.74 0.45 -25.79
CA GLY A 143 7.84 -0.32 -26.37
C GLY A 143 9.01 0.55 -26.82
N LEU A 144 8.75 1.77 -27.29
CA LEU A 144 9.79 2.74 -27.61
C LEU A 144 10.55 3.20 -26.34
N LEU A 145 9.84 3.42 -25.23
CA LEU A 145 10.48 3.74 -23.94
C LEU A 145 11.41 2.61 -23.47
N PHE A 146 10.97 1.34 -23.63
CA PHE A 146 11.83 0.19 -23.35
C PHE A 146 13.03 0.14 -24.32
N ALA A 147 12.80 0.33 -25.62
CA ALA A 147 13.86 0.28 -26.62
C ALA A 147 14.94 1.34 -26.36
N LYS A 148 14.57 2.55 -25.96
CA LYS A 148 15.51 3.62 -25.61
C LYS A 148 16.24 3.40 -24.27
N GLY A 149 15.86 2.39 -23.49
CA GLY A 149 16.35 2.20 -22.13
C GLY A 149 15.80 3.22 -21.12
N GLU A 150 14.76 3.97 -21.50
CA GLU A 150 14.11 4.95 -20.63
C GLU A 150 13.29 4.26 -19.54
N VAL A 151 12.84 3.02 -19.77
CA VAL A 151 12.27 2.10 -18.77
C VAL A 151 13.21 0.90 -18.61
N TYR A 152 13.76 0.66 -17.42
CA TYR A 152 14.63 -0.50 -17.19
C TYR A 152 14.33 -1.22 -15.86
N SER A 153 14.38 -2.56 -15.87
CA SER A 153 14.22 -3.34 -14.64
C SER A 153 15.53 -3.34 -13.83
N LYS A 154 15.51 -2.85 -12.60
CA LYS A 154 16.55 -3.05 -11.58
C LYS A 154 16.08 -4.10 -10.58
N LEU A 155 16.97 -5.03 -10.23
CA LEU A 155 16.71 -5.95 -9.13
C LEU A 155 16.87 -5.18 -7.80
N ASP A 156 15.88 -5.22 -6.92
CA ASP A 156 16.08 -4.79 -5.54
C ASP A 156 16.80 -5.92 -4.78
N PRO A 157 18.07 -5.74 -4.38
CA PRO A 157 18.83 -6.79 -3.72
C PRO A 157 18.23 -7.19 -2.36
N LYS A 158 17.45 -6.30 -1.72
CA LYS A 158 16.84 -6.55 -0.40
C LYS A 158 15.52 -7.32 -0.49
N LYS A 159 14.80 -7.19 -1.61
CA LYS A 159 13.45 -7.75 -1.76
C LYS A 159 13.36 -8.90 -2.77
N GLY A 160 14.38 -9.13 -3.59
CA GLY A 160 14.39 -10.21 -4.58
C GLY A 160 13.43 -10.01 -5.76
N PHE A 161 12.79 -8.84 -5.88
CA PHE A 161 11.87 -8.50 -6.97
C PHE A 161 12.51 -7.51 -7.96
N ARG A 162 12.17 -7.64 -9.25
CA ARG A 162 12.51 -6.65 -10.29
C ARG A 162 11.55 -5.46 -10.20
N TYR A 163 12.09 -4.25 -10.12
CA TYR A 163 11.34 -3.00 -10.22
C TYR A 163 11.80 -2.24 -11.46
N TYR A 164 10.90 -1.61 -12.19
CA TYR A 164 11.27 -0.80 -13.35
C TYR A 164 11.53 0.64 -12.90
N HIS A 165 12.76 1.13 -13.06
CA HIS A 165 13.10 2.54 -12.92
C HIS A 165 12.97 3.22 -14.27
N LEU A 166 12.56 4.48 -14.25
CA LEU A 166 12.58 5.34 -15.42
C LEU A 166 13.67 6.39 -15.31
N THR A 167 14.31 6.69 -16.43
CA THR A 167 15.20 7.84 -16.52
C THR A 167 14.37 9.13 -16.61
N LYS A 168 14.66 10.06 -15.70
CA LYS A 168 14.35 11.51 -15.69
C LYS A 168 12.88 11.98 -15.71
N GLU A 169 11.91 11.28 -16.29
CA GLU A 169 10.51 11.80 -16.36
C GLU A 169 9.54 11.25 -15.30
N PHE A 170 9.80 10.07 -14.73
CA PHE A 170 8.91 9.47 -13.73
C PHE A 170 9.72 8.92 -12.55
N GLU A 171 9.41 9.39 -11.34
CA GLU A 171 10.17 9.05 -10.13
C GLU A 171 9.92 7.61 -9.67
N ASN A 172 8.80 6.99 -10.06
CA ASN A 172 8.43 5.64 -9.64
C ASN A 172 7.47 4.89 -10.60
N PRO A 173 7.37 3.55 -10.51
CA PRO A 173 6.47 2.73 -11.34
C PRO A 173 4.98 3.08 -11.26
N THR A 174 4.53 3.72 -10.18
CA THR A 174 3.13 4.16 -10.02
C THR A 174 2.80 5.29 -10.98
N GLN A 175 3.70 6.28 -11.07
CA GLN A 175 3.52 7.44 -11.93
C GLN A 175 3.48 7.02 -13.39
N LEU A 176 4.34 6.08 -13.81
CA LEU A 176 4.29 5.49 -15.15
C LEU A 176 2.96 4.77 -15.43
N SER A 177 2.54 3.90 -14.50
CA SER A 177 1.28 3.16 -14.63
C SER A 177 0.08 4.10 -14.78
N LYS A 178 0.06 5.21 -14.03
CA LYS A 178 -0.94 6.28 -14.15
C LYS A 178 -0.84 7.03 -15.48
N HIS A 179 0.35 7.44 -15.88
CA HIS A 179 0.61 8.17 -17.13
C HIS A 179 0.19 7.36 -18.36
N LEU A 180 0.59 6.09 -18.41
CA LEU A 180 0.28 5.17 -19.50
C LEU A 180 -1.15 4.63 -19.46
N LYS A 181 -1.87 4.83 -18.35
CA LYS A 181 -3.16 4.19 -18.06
C LYS A 181 -3.10 2.67 -18.26
N LEU A 182 -2.02 2.05 -17.77
CA LEU A 182 -1.72 0.64 -17.94
C LEU A 182 -1.32 0.02 -16.59
N SER A 183 -1.72 -1.23 -16.31
CA SER A 183 -1.33 -1.86 -15.05
C SER A 183 0.18 -2.12 -14.99
N ARG A 184 0.72 -2.05 -13.76
CA ARG A 184 2.11 -2.44 -13.48
C ARG A 184 2.43 -3.85 -13.96
N GLN A 185 1.46 -4.77 -13.94
CA GLN A 185 1.67 -6.14 -14.39
C GLN A 185 2.03 -6.19 -15.87
N TYR A 186 1.34 -5.42 -16.72
CA TYR A 186 1.65 -5.36 -18.15
C TYR A 186 3.05 -4.81 -18.41
N ILE A 187 3.43 -3.74 -17.71
CA ILE A 187 4.78 -3.17 -17.80
C ILE A 187 5.81 -4.21 -17.34
N ASN A 188 5.53 -4.90 -16.24
CA ASN A 188 6.46 -5.83 -15.62
C ASN A 188 6.72 -7.08 -16.45
N ASP A 189 5.69 -7.58 -17.12
CA ASP A 189 5.72 -8.86 -17.82
C ASP A 189 6.21 -8.73 -19.27
N SER A 190 6.15 -7.52 -19.85
CA SER A 190 6.50 -7.30 -21.27
C SER A 190 7.96 -7.58 -21.61
N MET A 191 8.87 -7.37 -20.67
CA MET A 191 10.30 -7.63 -20.84
C MET A 191 10.76 -8.97 -20.23
N LYS A 192 9.85 -9.80 -19.70
CA LYS A 192 10.19 -11.14 -19.22
C LYS A 192 10.39 -12.10 -20.39
N GLU A 193 11.31 -13.05 -20.24
CA GLU A 193 11.54 -14.10 -21.25
C GLU A 193 10.39 -15.12 -21.34
N SER A 194 9.68 -15.33 -20.22
CA SER A 194 8.52 -16.22 -20.11
C SER A 194 7.28 -15.66 -20.79
N GLU A 195 6.46 -16.52 -21.40
CA GLU A 195 5.14 -16.14 -21.88
C GLU A 195 4.26 -15.67 -20.70
N SER A 196 3.61 -14.51 -20.87
CA SER A 196 2.62 -13.98 -19.93
C SER A 196 1.44 -13.47 -20.71
N HIS A 197 0.23 -13.70 -20.19
CA HIS A 197 -0.99 -13.09 -20.69
C HIS A 197 -1.03 -11.56 -20.53
N HIS A 198 -0.05 -10.99 -19.79
CA HIS A 198 0.11 -9.56 -19.56
C HIS A 198 1.29 -8.97 -20.34
N ASN A 199 1.50 -9.40 -21.59
CA ASN A 199 2.50 -8.79 -22.47
C ASN A 199 1.86 -7.64 -23.28
N ILE A 200 2.51 -6.46 -23.36
CA ILE A 200 2.06 -5.36 -24.23
C ILE A 200 2.28 -5.70 -25.71
N TYR A 201 3.21 -6.59 -26.03
CA TYR A 201 3.43 -7.12 -27.36
C TYR A 201 2.58 -8.37 -27.57
N LYS A 202 1.60 -8.27 -28.45
CA LYS A 202 0.73 -9.39 -28.87
C LYS A 202 1.41 -10.31 -29.86
N ASN A 203 2.37 -9.79 -30.63
CA ASN A 203 3.09 -10.54 -31.66
C ASN A 203 4.45 -9.89 -31.96
N ILE A 204 5.28 -10.61 -32.71
CA ILE A 204 6.61 -10.16 -33.12
C ILE A 204 6.58 -8.91 -34.01
N LYS A 205 5.50 -8.72 -34.77
CA LYS A 205 5.35 -7.58 -35.69
C LYS A 205 5.39 -6.26 -34.93
N GLN A 206 4.75 -6.18 -33.77
CA GLN A 206 4.77 -4.96 -32.94
C GLN A 206 6.18 -4.62 -32.44
N MET A 207 6.98 -5.61 -32.05
CA MET A 207 8.38 -5.36 -31.65
C MET A 207 9.24 -4.97 -32.86
N LYS A 208 9.02 -5.60 -34.01
CA LYS A 208 9.72 -5.27 -35.25
C LYS A 208 9.44 -3.83 -35.70
N GLU A 209 8.20 -3.36 -35.57
CA GLU A 209 7.84 -1.97 -35.87
C GLU A 209 8.62 -0.97 -35.01
N ILE A 210 8.85 -1.27 -33.73
CA ILE A 210 9.66 -0.45 -32.83
C ILE A 210 11.14 -0.47 -33.25
N VAL A 211 11.68 -1.65 -33.56
CA VAL A 211 13.07 -1.78 -34.04
C VAL A 211 13.29 -0.96 -35.31
N ASN A 212 12.42 -1.13 -36.32
CA ASN A 212 12.48 -0.37 -37.57
C ASN A 212 12.43 1.14 -37.31
N TYR A 213 11.52 1.60 -36.45
CA TYR A 213 11.42 3.01 -36.08
C TYR A 213 12.73 3.53 -35.45
N CYS A 214 13.33 2.77 -34.54
CA CYS A 214 14.60 3.16 -33.93
C CYS A 214 15.73 3.23 -34.96
N GLU A 215 15.81 2.25 -35.87
CA GLU A 215 16.81 2.23 -36.95
C GLU A 215 16.66 3.42 -37.92
N GLU A 216 15.44 3.69 -38.38
CA GLU A 216 15.13 4.82 -39.26
C GLU A 216 15.48 6.17 -38.63
N ASN A 217 15.30 6.30 -37.31
CA ASN A 217 15.54 7.53 -36.57
C ASN A 217 16.92 7.59 -35.89
N LYS A 218 17.81 6.62 -36.14
CA LYS A 218 19.15 6.52 -35.52
C LYS A 218 19.12 6.57 -33.98
N ILE A 219 18.14 5.89 -33.39
CA ILE A 219 17.97 5.74 -31.95
C ILE A 219 18.70 4.47 -31.52
N ASP A 220 19.61 4.59 -30.57
CA ASP A 220 20.29 3.43 -29.98
C ASP A 220 19.29 2.56 -29.20
N ILE A 221 19.20 1.28 -29.60
CA ILE A 221 18.34 0.30 -28.94
C ILE A 221 19.12 -0.33 -27.79
N CYS A 222 18.54 -0.32 -26.59
CA CYS A 222 19.13 -0.93 -25.42
C CYS A 222 19.20 -2.47 -25.53
N GLU A 223 20.22 -3.05 -24.93
CA GLU A 223 20.54 -4.47 -25.08
C GLU A 223 19.44 -5.40 -24.56
N SER A 224 18.73 -5.00 -23.51
CA SER A 224 17.63 -5.79 -22.94
C SER A 224 16.45 -5.92 -23.89
N PHE A 225 16.12 -4.85 -24.62
CA PHE A 225 15.08 -4.86 -25.66
C PHE A 225 15.50 -5.70 -26.86
N LYS A 226 16.75 -5.51 -27.31
CA LYS A 226 17.32 -6.26 -28.44
C LYS A 226 17.35 -7.77 -28.16
N SER A 227 17.83 -8.16 -26.99
CA SER A 227 17.87 -9.56 -26.53
C SER A 227 16.46 -10.18 -26.50
N LYS A 228 15.47 -9.45 -25.97
CA LYS A 228 14.07 -9.91 -25.95
C LYS A 228 13.51 -10.10 -27.36
N TYR A 229 13.73 -9.15 -28.26
CA TYR A 229 13.29 -9.24 -29.65
C TYR A 229 13.89 -10.48 -30.35
N LEU A 230 15.21 -10.67 -30.26
CA LEU A 230 15.90 -11.82 -30.86
C LEU A 230 15.37 -13.15 -30.30
N SER A 231 15.16 -13.25 -28.99
CA SER A 231 14.61 -14.47 -28.36
C SER A 231 13.22 -14.88 -28.88
N ILE A 232 12.44 -13.92 -29.39
CA ILE A 232 11.13 -14.17 -29.98
C ILE A 232 11.26 -14.55 -31.46
N VAL A 233 12.19 -13.93 -32.20
CA VAL A 233 12.52 -14.29 -33.59
C VAL A 233 12.95 -15.75 -33.69
N ASP A 234 13.86 -16.17 -32.80
CA ASP A 234 14.41 -17.52 -32.79
C ASP A 234 13.36 -18.60 -32.47
N LYS A 235 12.32 -18.27 -31.70
CA LYS A 235 11.22 -19.19 -31.37
C LYS A 235 10.18 -19.32 -32.48
N GLN A 236 10.18 -18.43 -33.46
CA GLN A 236 9.22 -18.41 -34.57
C GLN A 236 9.84 -18.82 -35.91
N SER A 237 11.14 -19.15 -35.91
CA SER A 237 11.91 -19.67 -37.06
C SER A 237 11.98 -21.19 -36.99
#